data_AF-A0A1F3GHF6-F1
#
_entry.id   AF-A0A1F3GHF6-F1
#
_cell.length_a   1.000
_cell.length_b   1.000
_cell.length_c   1.000
_cell.angle_alpha   90.00
_cell.angle_beta   90.00
_cell.angle_gamma   90.00
#
_symmetry.space_group_name_H-M   'P 1'
#
loop_
_entity.id
_entity.type
_entity.pdbx_description
1 polymer ?
#
loop_
_entity_poly.entity_id
_entity_poly.type
_entity_poly.pdbx_seq_one_letter_code
_entity_poly.pdbx_strand_id
1 'polypeptide(L)'
;MNNTYSKRNLILILILMNLLFFSCKKEKVINPIPEPKPILPNIKEDEIITIPVIFHIIHNGENVGKGNNVSYSIIKKQLQDLNNTFRNIVKTSIDIKIEFKLAIINPQNDTLTESGVERIYNEETMFNYNDLFDKNKCEFVYKSMWDVNKYINIWIAPIENRTSAATLPYTSSYNYLTGLKVLDDYWFNKQPLYTDGIVLNTEVIREEYLYNKSYYTLTHEMGHYFGLFHVFNDNDCVEDDYCEDTYHYNRSLYDYSMQYKRLTCSGLLIYADNFMDYDYCYNYKFTQNQYERMRNVAAFSPYRGILRFSKSKSNNKTKKIIPKPEIII
;
A
#
# COMPACT_ATOMS: atom_id res chain seq x y z
N MET A 1 82.18 10.26 15.95
CA MET A 1 83.12 9.46 16.76
C MET A 1 83.12 10.01 18.17
N ASN A 2 82.81 9.13 19.14
CA ASN A 2 83.29 9.04 20.52
C ASN A 2 83.48 10.33 21.35
N ASN A 3 82.85 10.55 22.51
CA ASN A 3 82.62 9.73 23.73
C ASN A 3 83.35 10.44 24.89
N THR A 4 82.67 10.67 26.00
CA THR A 4 83.15 10.68 27.41
C THR A 4 82.03 11.30 28.26
N TYR A 5 81.04 10.54 28.75
CA TYR A 5 81.01 9.69 29.95
C TYR A 5 81.65 10.27 31.22
N SER A 6 80.81 10.53 32.23
CA SER A 6 81.05 10.17 33.66
C SER A 6 79.73 10.33 34.43
N LYS A 7 78.95 9.26 34.66
CA LYS A 7 79.01 8.25 35.75
C LYS A 7 78.14 8.61 36.96
N ARG A 8 77.09 7.80 37.20
CA ARG A 8 76.83 6.98 38.42
C ARG A 8 75.44 6.35 38.29
N ASN A 9 75.37 5.07 37.90
CA ASN A 9 75.12 3.88 38.75
C ASN A 9 73.72 3.92 39.40
N LEU A 10 72.71 3.22 38.86
CA LEU A 10 72.45 1.77 39.00
C LEU A 10 72.42 1.34 40.47
N ILE A 11 71.21 1.07 41.00
CA ILE A 11 70.89 -0.01 41.96
C ILE A 11 69.37 -0.02 42.22
N LEU A 12 68.79 -1.22 42.06
CA LEU A 12 67.48 -1.68 42.54
C LEU A 12 67.20 -1.25 43.99
N ILE A 13 65.92 -1.01 44.31
CA ILE A 13 65.19 -1.31 45.58
C ILE A 13 63.95 -0.40 45.57
N LEU A 14 62.78 -0.92 45.18
CA LEU A 14 61.70 -1.36 46.09
C LEU A 14 61.15 -0.23 46.99
N ILE A 15 59.82 -0.14 47.03
CA ILE A 15 58.96 0.65 47.94
C ILE A 15 58.36 1.91 47.30
N LEU A 16 57.20 1.74 46.66
CA LEU A 16 55.97 2.51 46.96
C LEU A 16 54.78 1.90 46.18
N MET A 17 54.39 0.68 46.57
CA MET A 17 52.98 0.27 46.49
C MET A 17 52.29 0.82 47.73
N ASN A 18 51.37 1.76 47.56
CA ASN A 18 50.00 1.62 48.07
C ASN A 18 49.13 2.82 47.69
N LEU A 19 48.12 2.51 46.86
CA LEU A 19 46.74 2.97 46.97
C LEU A 19 46.47 4.49 46.87
N LEU A 20 46.27 4.96 45.65
CA LEU A 20 45.25 5.96 45.36
C LEU A 20 44.34 5.44 44.25
N PHE A 21 43.20 4.88 44.67
CA PHE A 21 42.03 4.66 43.83
C PHE A 21 41.55 6.02 43.31
N PHE A 22 41.91 6.38 42.07
CA PHE A 22 41.27 7.49 41.39
C PHE A 22 39.87 7.05 40.92
N SER A 23 38.87 7.60 41.60
CA SER A 23 37.45 7.56 41.25
C SER A 23 37.20 8.26 39.91
N CYS A 24 37.11 7.50 38.82
CA CYS A 24 36.42 7.96 37.61
C CYS A 24 34.91 7.99 37.87
N LYS A 25 34.35 9.20 38.10
CA LYS A 25 32.90 9.41 38.07
C LYS A 25 32.40 9.06 36.67
N LYS A 26 31.52 8.05 36.57
CA LYS A 26 30.72 7.80 35.37
C LYS A 26 29.89 9.05 35.08
N GLU A 27 30.17 9.72 33.97
CA GLU A 27 29.19 10.61 33.37
C GLU A 27 27.93 9.78 33.11
N LYS A 28 26.79 10.25 33.63
CA LYS A 28 25.50 9.65 33.30
C LYS A 28 25.32 9.85 31.80
N VAL A 29 25.39 8.76 31.04
CA VAL A 29 24.80 8.70 29.71
C VAL A 29 23.32 9.04 29.90
N ILE A 30 22.95 10.27 29.55
CA ILE A 30 21.55 10.63 29.40
C ILE A 30 21.13 9.90 28.14
N ASN A 31 20.53 8.72 28.31
CA ASN A 31 19.82 8.08 27.21
C ASN A 31 18.85 9.13 26.64
N PRO A 32 18.82 9.35 25.32
CA PRO A 32 17.83 10.25 24.74
C PRO A 32 16.47 9.83 25.27
N ILE A 33 15.72 10.82 25.77
CA ILE A 33 14.33 10.61 26.16
C ILE A 33 13.68 9.97 24.93
N PRO A 34 13.14 8.73 25.02
CA PRO A 34 12.46 8.14 23.89
C PRO A 34 11.39 9.13 23.46
N GLU A 35 11.40 9.50 22.19
CA GLU A 35 10.35 10.35 21.64
C GLU A 35 9.00 9.76 22.04
N PRO A 36 8.03 10.59 22.45
CA PRO A 36 6.73 10.09 22.85
C PRO A 36 6.18 9.22 21.72
N LYS A 37 5.83 7.97 22.06
CA LYS A 37 5.18 7.02 21.16
C LYS A 37 4.14 7.78 20.33
N PRO A 38 4.16 7.69 18.99
CA PRO A 38 3.01 8.09 18.21
C PRO A 38 1.82 7.33 18.80
N ILE A 39 0.86 8.06 19.39
CA ILE A 39 -0.37 7.44 19.85
C ILE A 39 -1.13 7.11 18.57
N LEU A 40 -0.85 5.94 18.00
CA LEU A 40 -1.62 5.39 16.89
C LEU A 40 -3.03 5.20 17.43
N PRO A 41 -4.05 5.93 16.93
CA PRO A 41 -5.38 5.81 17.49
C PRO A 41 -5.88 4.39 17.29
N ASN A 42 -6.30 3.79 18.40
CA ASN A 42 -6.91 2.47 18.47
C ASN A 42 -8.09 2.44 17.51
N ILE A 43 -7.97 1.68 16.42
CA ILE A 43 -9.06 1.50 15.47
C ILE A 43 -10.11 0.65 16.14
N LYS A 44 -11.35 1.13 16.20
CA LYS A 44 -12.46 0.28 16.62
C LYS A 44 -12.64 -0.79 15.55
N GLU A 45 -12.81 -2.03 15.96
CA GLU A 45 -12.97 -3.19 15.09
C GLU A 45 -14.07 -3.02 14.02
N ASP A 46 -15.05 -2.14 14.28
CA ASP A 46 -16.16 -1.80 13.37
C ASP A 46 -16.02 -0.47 12.60
N GLU A 47 -14.90 0.24 12.74
CA GLU A 47 -14.71 1.52 12.05
C GLU A 47 -14.51 1.33 10.54
N ILE A 48 -15.33 2.02 9.72
CA ILE A 48 -15.14 2.07 8.28
C ILE A 48 -14.06 3.10 7.95
N ILE A 49 -12.93 2.65 7.41
CA ILE A 49 -11.84 3.51 6.95
C ILE A 49 -12.19 4.01 5.55
N THR A 50 -12.38 5.31 5.39
CA THR A 50 -12.66 5.92 4.08
C THR A 50 -11.39 6.54 3.49
N ILE A 51 -11.00 6.13 2.29
CA ILE A 51 -9.74 6.55 1.66
C ILE A 51 -10.01 7.26 0.32
N PRO A 52 -9.46 8.47 0.10
CA PRO A 52 -9.47 9.12 -1.19
C PRO A 52 -8.60 8.40 -2.23
N VAL A 53 -9.11 8.27 -3.45
CA VAL A 53 -8.43 7.65 -4.60
C VAL A 53 -8.35 8.65 -5.76
N ILE A 54 -7.21 8.69 -6.44
CA ILE A 54 -7.01 9.44 -7.68
C ILE A 54 -6.56 8.48 -8.79
N PHE A 55 -7.23 8.57 -9.94
CA PHE A 55 -6.90 7.83 -11.15
C PHE A 55 -6.15 8.75 -12.11
N HIS A 56 -4.87 8.45 -12.38
CA HIS A 56 -4.05 9.13 -13.38
C HIS A 56 -4.19 8.39 -14.72
N ILE A 57 -5.00 8.93 -15.64
CA ILE A 57 -5.22 8.37 -16.97
C ILE A 57 -4.15 8.93 -17.90
N ILE A 58 -3.18 8.11 -18.28
CA ILE A 58 -2.11 8.49 -19.20
C ILE A 58 -2.59 8.21 -20.63
N HIS A 59 -2.56 9.23 -21.47
CA HIS A 59 -3.07 9.14 -22.84
C HIS A 59 -2.19 9.91 -23.84
N ASN A 60 -2.30 9.57 -25.13
CA ASN A 60 -1.50 10.10 -26.22
C ASN A 60 -2.26 11.17 -27.04
N GLY A 61 -3.20 11.86 -26.39
CA GLY A 61 -4.01 12.93 -27.00
C GLY A 61 -5.33 12.47 -27.62
N GLU A 62 -5.71 11.20 -27.46
CA GLU A 62 -7.01 10.70 -27.92
C GLU A 62 -8.16 11.38 -27.17
N ASN A 63 -9.34 11.46 -27.81
CA ASN A 63 -10.56 11.92 -27.16
C ASN A 63 -10.97 10.98 -26.00
N VAL A 64 -11.63 11.53 -24.98
CA VAL A 64 -12.16 10.73 -23.87
C VAL A 64 -13.09 9.62 -24.38
N GLY A 65 -12.90 8.41 -23.86
CA GLY A 65 -13.57 7.19 -24.31
C GLY A 65 -12.90 6.49 -25.51
N LYS A 66 -11.70 6.92 -25.93
CA LYS A 66 -10.95 6.33 -27.05
C LYS A 66 -9.53 6.00 -26.63
N GLY A 67 -9.00 4.89 -27.17
CA GLY A 67 -7.61 4.48 -26.95
C GLY A 67 -7.28 4.39 -25.47
N ASN A 68 -6.19 5.06 -25.07
CA ASN A 68 -5.75 5.11 -23.68
C ASN A 68 -6.54 6.09 -22.81
N ASN A 69 -7.27 7.04 -23.41
CA ASN A 69 -8.05 8.04 -22.69
C ASN A 69 -9.42 7.49 -22.26
N VAL A 70 -9.43 6.54 -21.31
CA VAL A 70 -10.66 5.81 -20.91
C VAL A 70 -11.78 6.71 -20.39
N SER A 71 -13.03 6.28 -20.56
CA SER A 71 -14.21 7.06 -20.17
C SER A 71 -14.34 7.22 -18.65
N TYR A 72 -14.96 8.31 -18.21
CA TYR A 72 -15.25 8.51 -16.77
C TYR A 72 -16.22 7.46 -16.21
N SER A 73 -17.09 6.89 -17.05
CA SER A 73 -17.99 5.79 -16.66
C SER A 73 -17.22 4.54 -16.22
N ILE A 74 -16.13 4.19 -16.91
CA ILE A 74 -15.25 3.09 -16.50
C ILE A 74 -14.70 3.34 -15.10
N ILE A 75 -14.17 4.54 -14.84
CA ILE A 75 -13.58 4.87 -13.53
C ILE A 75 -14.60 4.73 -12.40
N LYS A 76 -15.80 5.27 -12.59
CA LYS A 76 -16.88 5.12 -11.61
C LYS A 76 -17.27 3.67 -11.38
N LYS A 77 -17.32 2.85 -12.43
CA LYS A 77 -17.63 1.42 -12.33
C LYS A 77 -16.54 0.67 -11.57
N GLN A 78 -15.27 0.93 -11.84
CA GLN A 78 -14.14 0.33 -11.12
C GLN A 78 -14.22 0.62 -9.61
N LEU A 79 -14.46 1.87 -9.24
CA LEU A 79 -14.61 2.24 -7.83
C LEU A 79 -15.86 1.61 -7.19
N GLN A 80 -16.97 1.56 -7.92
CA GLN A 80 -18.20 0.93 -7.43
C GLN A 80 -17.98 -0.55 -7.15
N ASP A 81 -17.36 -1.28 -8.08
CA ASP A 81 -17.09 -2.71 -7.91
C ASP A 81 -16.08 -2.97 -6.79
N LEU A 82 -15.03 -2.14 -6.70
CA LEU A 82 -14.07 -2.22 -5.62
C LEU A 82 -14.76 -2.05 -4.25
N ASN A 83 -15.64 -1.05 -4.12
CA ASN A 83 -16.44 -0.86 -2.92
C ASN A 83 -17.44 -2.01 -2.68
N ASN A 84 -18.07 -2.55 -3.72
CA ASN A 84 -18.96 -3.70 -3.58
C ASN A 84 -18.24 -4.91 -2.98
N THR A 85 -16.99 -5.13 -3.39
CA THR A 85 -16.13 -6.19 -2.87
C THR A 85 -15.65 -5.89 -1.45
N PHE A 86 -14.97 -4.76 -1.24
CA PHE A 86 -14.36 -4.42 0.05
C PHE A 86 -15.39 -4.16 1.15
N ARG A 87 -16.64 -3.83 0.78
CA ARG A 87 -17.76 -3.71 1.72
C ARG A 87 -18.69 -4.92 1.74
N ASN A 88 -18.32 -5.99 1.03
CA ASN A 88 -19.08 -7.24 0.96
C ASN A 88 -20.58 -7.04 0.69
N ILE A 89 -20.91 -6.16 -0.25
CA ILE A 89 -22.29 -5.77 -0.56
C ILE A 89 -23.09 -6.98 -1.07
N VAL A 90 -22.44 -7.89 -1.80
CA VAL A 90 -23.05 -9.12 -2.34
C VAL A 90 -23.10 -10.26 -1.30
N LYS A 91 -22.48 -10.08 -0.12
CA LYS A 91 -22.50 -11.03 1.02
C LYS A 91 -21.92 -12.41 0.72
N THR A 92 -20.92 -12.48 -0.17
CA THR A 92 -20.20 -13.72 -0.53
C THR A 92 -18.80 -13.79 0.07
N SER A 93 -18.37 -12.74 0.77
CA SER A 93 -17.04 -12.51 1.32
C SER A 93 -17.15 -12.05 2.78
N ILE A 94 -16.09 -11.44 3.31
CA ILE A 94 -16.06 -10.64 4.54
C ILE A 94 -16.05 -9.13 4.22
N ASP A 95 -16.74 -8.31 5.04
CA ASP A 95 -16.67 -6.84 4.94
C ASP A 95 -15.30 -6.37 5.45
N ILE A 96 -14.47 -5.84 4.54
CA ILE A 96 -13.13 -5.33 4.87
C ILE A 96 -13.19 -4.01 5.64
N LYS A 97 -14.35 -3.35 5.67
CA LYS A 97 -14.58 -2.05 6.32
C LYS A 97 -13.62 -0.98 5.81
N ILE A 98 -13.18 -1.08 4.57
CA ILE A 98 -12.47 -0.03 3.84
C ILE A 98 -13.38 0.42 2.70
N GLU A 99 -13.58 1.72 2.58
CA GLU A 99 -14.40 2.35 1.55
C GLU A 99 -13.56 3.37 0.78
N PHE A 100 -13.67 3.37 -0.53
CA PHE A 100 -12.91 4.23 -1.41
C PHE A 100 -13.79 5.34 -1.97
N LYS A 101 -13.27 6.57 -2.01
CA LYS A 101 -13.96 7.73 -2.59
C LYS A 101 -13.08 8.44 -3.59
N LEU A 102 -13.66 8.87 -4.70
CA LEU A 102 -12.96 9.69 -5.68
C LEU A 102 -12.51 11.00 -5.01
N ALA A 103 -11.25 11.37 -5.22
CA ALA A 103 -10.74 12.66 -4.82
C ALA A 103 -11.58 13.78 -5.47
N ILE A 104 -11.82 14.86 -4.74
CA ILE A 104 -12.59 16.01 -5.27
C ILE A 104 -11.75 17.27 -5.37
N ILE A 105 -10.59 17.28 -4.69
CA ILE A 105 -9.70 18.42 -4.58
C ILE A 105 -8.32 17.96 -5.02
N ASN A 106 -7.66 18.72 -5.89
CA ASN A 106 -6.31 18.44 -6.34
C ASN A 106 -5.25 18.88 -5.30
N PRO A 107 -3.95 18.58 -5.50
CA PRO A 107 -2.89 18.99 -4.59
C PRO A 107 -2.77 20.52 -4.42
N GLN A 108 -3.21 21.30 -5.40
CA GLN A 108 -3.25 22.76 -5.39
C GLN A 108 -4.50 23.32 -4.66
N ASN A 109 -5.35 22.45 -4.13
CA ASN A 109 -6.58 22.76 -3.41
C ASN A 109 -7.73 23.32 -4.28
N ASP A 110 -7.69 23.06 -5.59
CA ASP A 110 -8.77 23.32 -6.55
C ASP A 110 -9.70 22.12 -6.70
N THR A 111 -10.96 22.35 -7.09
CA THR A 111 -11.90 21.26 -7.35
C THR A 111 -11.61 20.60 -8.71
N LEU A 112 -11.56 19.27 -8.74
CA LEU A 112 -11.39 18.53 -9.99
C LEU A 112 -12.62 18.65 -10.89
N THR A 113 -12.40 18.77 -12.20
CA THR A 113 -13.45 18.75 -13.23
C THR A 113 -14.15 17.39 -13.29
N GLU A 114 -13.37 16.32 -13.21
CA GLU A 114 -13.82 14.93 -13.04
C GLU A 114 -13.31 14.43 -11.69
N SER A 115 -14.23 14.17 -10.75
CA SER A 115 -13.82 13.69 -9.42
C SER A 115 -12.98 12.41 -9.53
N GLY A 116 -11.82 12.41 -8.90
CA GLY A 116 -10.91 11.28 -8.81
C GLY A 116 -10.23 10.94 -10.13
N VAL A 117 -10.22 11.85 -11.10
CA VAL A 117 -9.53 11.65 -12.38
C VAL A 117 -8.59 12.82 -12.68
N GLU A 118 -7.35 12.47 -12.99
CA GLU A 118 -6.37 13.35 -13.60
C GLU A 118 -6.00 12.74 -14.97
N ARG A 119 -6.25 13.46 -16.06
CA ARG A 119 -5.88 13.02 -17.42
C ARG A 119 -4.56 13.65 -17.80
N ILE A 120 -3.55 12.84 -18.06
CA ILE A 120 -2.17 13.28 -18.30
C ILE A 120 -1.76 12.90 -19.71
N TYR A 121 -1.44 13.90 -20.52
CA TYR A 121 -0.86 13.66 -21.83
C TYR A 121 0.59 13.16 -21.71
N ASN A 122 0.93 12.10 -22.44
CA ASN A 122 2.29 11.64 -22.62
C ASN A 122 2.46 11.11 -24.07
N GLU A 123 3.61 11.39 -24.70
CA GLU A 123 3.94 10.90 -26.04
C GLU A 123 4.32 9.40 -26.03
N GLU A 124 4.71 8.86 -24.88
CA GLU A 124 5.05 7.45 -24.70
C GLU A 124 3.83 6.56 -24.96
N THR A 125 3.95 5.65 -25.91
CA THR A 125 2.85 4.78 -26.35
C THR A 125 2.74 3.50 -25.55
N MET A 126 3.76 3.17 -24.77
CA MET A 126 3.86 1.94 -23.98
C MET A 126 4.95 2.09 -22.91
N PHE A 127 4.63 1.78 -21.66
CA PHE A 127 5.59 1.83 -20.55
C PHE A 127 6.19 0.45 -20.26
N ASN A 128 7.50 0.42 -19.97
CA ASN A 128 8.14 -0.77 -19.40
C ASN A 128 7.73 -0.96 -17.94
N TYR A 129 7.05 -2.07 -17.67
CA TYR A 129 6.61 -2.45 -16.33
C TYR A 129 7.71 -2.35 -15.26
N ASN A 130 8.92 -2.83 -15.57
CA ASN A 130 10.01 -2.92 -14.60
C ASN A 130 10.58 -1.55 -14.17
N ASP A 131 10.16 -0.47 -14.86
CA ASP A 131 10.68 0.87 -14.66
C ASP A 131 9.67 1.77 -13.92
N LEU A 132 8.36 1.45 -13.97
CA LEU A 132 7.27 2.26 -13.42
C LEU A 132 7.44 2.62 -11.94
N PHE A 133 7.95 1.68 -11.14
CA PHE A 133 8.11 1.84 -9.69
C PHE A 133 9.49 2.34 -9.26
N ASP A 134 10.42 2.52 -10.20
CA ASP A 134 11.73 3.11 -9.96
C ASP A 134 11.76 4.54 -10.48
N LYS A 135 11.81 5.52 -9.55
CA LYS A 135 11.82 6.95 -9.90
C LYS A 135 12.95 7.36 -10.85
N ASN A 136 14.07 6.63 -10.86
CA ASN A 136 15.21 6.97 -11.72
C ASN A 136 15.03 6.42 -13.13
N LYS A 137 14.15 5.44 -13.31
CA LYS A 137 13.86 4.83 -14.61
C LYS A 137 12.57 5.38 -15.22
N CYS A 138 11.56 5.67 -14.40
CA CYS A 138 10.32 6.31 -14.84
C CYS A 138 10.01 7.55 -13.99
N GLU A 139 10.76 8.63 -14.22
CA GLU A 139 10.60 9.88 -13.47
C GLU A 139 9.21 10.51 -13.68
N PHE A 140 8.62 10.34 -14.86
CA PHE A 140 7.29 10.85 -15.19
C PHE A 140 6.22 10.32 -14.23
N VAL A 141 6.14 9.00 -14.04
CA VAL A 141 5.13 8.38 -13.15
C VAL A 141 5.38 8.83 -11.71
N TYR A 142 6.63 8.79 -11.24
CA TYR A 142 6.99 9.28 -9.92
C TYR A 142 6.59 10.73 -9.67
N LYS A 143 6.80 11.64 -10.64
CA LYS A 143 6.43 13.06 -10.53
C LYS A 143 4.93 13.31 -10.63
N SER A 144 4.17 12.43 -11.30
CA SER A 144 2.71 12.52 -11.38
C SER A 144 2.00 12.05 -10.10
N MET A 145 2.70 11.32 -9.23
CA MET A 145 2.16 10.81 -7.98
C MET A 145 1.69 11.94 -7.06
N TRP A 146 0.41 11.90 -6.67
CA TRP A 146 -0.09 12.78 -5.62
C TRP A 146 0.38 12.29 -4.24
N ASP A 147 0.34 13.22 -3.27
CA ASP A 147 0.75 12.98 -1.88
C ASP A 147 0.18 11.66 -1.33
N VAL A 148 1.04 10.66 -1.13
CA VAL A 148 0.65 9.31 -0.70
C VAL A 148 0.03 9.29 0.70
N ASN A 149 0.21 10.35 1.48
CA ASN A 149 -0.41 10.47 2.79
C ASN A 149 -1.86 10.96 2.70
N LYS A 150 -2.35 11.29 1.50
CA LYS A 150 -3.68 11.83 1.24
C LYS A 150 -4.50 10.98 0.28
N TYR A 151 -3.86 10.36 -0.70
CA TYR A 151 -4.51 9.66 -1.79
C TYR A 151 -3.84 8.32 -2.07
N ILE A 152 -4.64 7.32 -2.44
CA ILE A 152 -4.12 6.16 -3.19
C ILE A 152 -4.03 6.58 -4.65
N ASN A 153 -2.82 6.48 -5.21
CA ASN A 153 -2.54 6.77 -6.62
C ASN A 153 -2.76 5.51 -7.46
N ILE A 154 -3.57 5.64 -8.51
CA ILE A 154 -3.85 4.57 -9.47
C ILE A 154 -3.57 5.08 -10.86
N TRP A 155 -2.57 4.53 -11.54
CA TRP A 155 -2.26 4.85 -12.92
C TRP A 155 -2.99 3.91 -13.87
N ILE A 156 -3.51 4.48 -14.95
CA ILE A 156 -4.07 3.77 -16.09
C ILE A 156 -3.19 4.14 -17.27
N ALA A 157 -2.45 3.16 -17.78
CA ALA A 157 -1.48 3.38 -18.85
C ALA A 157 -1.34 2.12 -19.71
N PRO A 158 -0.87 2.24 -20.96
CA PRO A 158 -0.41 1.09 -21.73
C PRO A 158 0.89 0.54 -21.12
N ILE A 159 0.94 -0.75 -20.78
CA ILE A 159 2.12 -1.38 -20.12
C ILE A 159 2.51 -2.65 -20.87
N GLU A 160 3.82 -2.87 -21.05
CA GLU A 160 4.33 -4.08 -21.70
C GLU A 160 4.16 -5.33 -20.84
N ASN A 161 3.66 -6.41 -21.44
CA ASN A 161 3.71 -7.79 -20.92
C ASN A 161 3.10 -7.97 -19.51
N ARG A 162 2.25 -7.04 -19.06
CA ARG A 162 1.58 -7.08 -17.77
C ARG A 162 0.17 -6.49 -17.86
N THR A 163 -0.74 -7.07 -17.08
CA THR A 163 -2.11 -6.59 -16.91
C THR A 163 -2.19 -5.46 -15.88
N SER A 164 -1.38 -5.52 -14.84
CA SER A 164 -1.46 -4.66 -13.68
C SER A 164 -0.30 -4.94 -12.71
N ALA A 165 -0.14 -4.07 -11.72
CA ALA A 165 0.66 -4.31 -10.52
C ALA A 165 0.36 -3.29 -9.41
N ALA A 166 0.78 -3.61 -8.19
CA ALA A 166 0.76 -2.73 -7.04
C ALA A 166 2.05 -2.81 -6.23
N THR A 167 2.36 -1.72 -5.51
CA THR A 167 3.40 -1.75 -4.48
C THR A 167 2.91 -2.48 -3.22
N LEU A 168 3.73 -3.40 -2.70
CA LEU A 168 3.50 -3.98 -1.38
C LEU A 168 3.82 -2.97 -0.26
N PRO A 169 3.07 -3.00 0.86
CA PRO A 169 3.29 -2.08 1.97
C PRO A 169 4.54 -2.44 2.78
N TYR A 170 4.98 -1.48 3.58
CA TYR A 170 5.87 -1.76 4.71
C TYR A 170 5.05 -2.10 5.95
N THR A 171 5.68 -2.73 6.93
CA THR A 171 5.09 -2.94 8.26
C THR A 171 5.84 -2.16 9.33
N SER A 172 5.12 -1.68 10.34
CA SER A 172 5.72 -1.03 11.51
C SER A 172 6.40 -2.05 12.41
N SER A 173 7.36 -1.61 13.22
CA SER A 173 8.00 -2.51 14.20
C SER A 173 7.07 -2.91 15.35
N TYR A 174 6.03 -2.13 15.63
CA TYR A 174 5.08 -2.38 16.73
C TYR A 174 3.85 -3.20 16.31
N ASN A 175 3.42 -3.08 15.05
CA ASN A 175 2.32 -3.86 14.47
C ASN A 175 2.86 -4.63 13.27
N TYR A 176 3.81 -5.53 13.56
CA TYR A 176 4.51 -6.32 12.57
C TYR A 176 3.57 -7.29 11.83
N LEU A 177 3.74 -7.38 10.52
CA LEU A 177 3.12 -8.41 9.67
C LEU A 177 4.20 -9.21 8.96
N THR A 178 4.19 -10.53 9.17
CA THR A 178 5.08 -11.46 8.47
C THR A 178 4.91 -11.33 6.95
N GLY A 179 6.04 -11.46 6.24
CA GLY A 179 6.14 -11.29 4.79
C GLY A 179 6.41 -9.87 4.32
N LEU A 180 6.10 -8.84 5.14
CA LEU A 180 6.34 -7.44 4.79
C LEU A 180 7.69 -6.95 5.31
N LYS A 181 8.27 -5.98 4.59
CA LYS A 181 9.51 -5.33 5.00
C LYS A 181 9.22 -4.35 6.15
N VAL A 182 10.02 -4.42 7.20
CA VAL A 182 9.91 -3.47 8.32
C VAL A 182 10.45 -2.11 7.88
N LEU A 183 9.72 -1.05 8.18
CA LEU A 183 10.19 0.32 8.04
C LEU A 183 9.93 1.08 9.35
N ASP A 184 10.86 1.95 9.70
CA ASP A 184 10.76 2.76 10.91
C ASP A 184 9.53 3.68 10.88
N ASP A 185 8.87 3.84 12.02
CA ASP A 185 7.66 4.66 12.18
C ASP A 185 7.90 6.14 11.87
N TYR A 186 9.16 6.61 11.85
CA TYR A 186 9.53 7.93 11.34
C TYR A 186 8.97 8.20 9.93
N TRP A 187 8.79 7.16 9.12
CA TRP A 187 8.28 7.24 7.75
C TRP A 187 6.75 7.27 7.66
N PHE A 188 6.02 7.25 8.79
CA PHE A 188 4.57 7.12 8.80
C PHE A 188 3.82 8.17 7.98
N ASN A 189 4.34 9.41 7.91
CA ASN A 189 3.71 10.54 7.22
C ASN A 189 4.64 11.22 6.19
N LYS A 190 5.60 10.47 5.62
CA LYS A 190 6.60 11.00 4.68
C LYS A 190 6.20 10.72 3.23
N GLN A 191 6.92 11.31 2.28
CA GLN A 191 6.84 10.89 0.87
C GLN A 191 7.91 9.83 0.60
N PRO A 192 7.56 8.71 -0.06
CA PRO A 192 8.54 7.74 -0.50
C PRO A 192 9.44 8.31 -1.61
N LEU A 193 10.66 7.79 -1.72
CA LEU A 193 11.59 8.09 -2.82
C LEU A 193 11.47 7.09 -3.99
N TYR A 194 10.28 6.54 -4.18
CA TYR A 194 9.87 5.61 -5.22
C TYR A 194 8.37 5.86 -5.52
N THR A 195 7.86 5.34 -6.64
CA THR A 195 6.43 5.43 -6.95
C THR A 195 5.64 4.46 -6.06
N ASP A 196 4.68 4.93 -5.27
CA ASP A 196 3.77 4.10 -4.47
C ASP A 196 2.35 4.16 -5.02
N GLY A 197 1.74 3.00 -5.25
CA GLY A 197 0.37 2.91 -5.74
C GLY A 197 0.14 1.68 -6.62
N ILE A 198 -0.84 1.81 -7.51
CA ILE A 198 -1.33 0.74 -8.37
C ILE A 198 -1.23 1.19 -9.83
N VAL A 199 -0.84 0.30 -10.73
CA VAL A 199 -0.93 0.51 -12.17
C VAL A 199 -1.85 -0.53 -12.78
N LEU A 200 -2.78 -0.09 -13.63
CA LEU A 200 -3.65 -0.94 -14.43
C LEU A 200 -3.32 -0.71 -15.90
N ASN A 201 -3.11 -1.79 -16.64
CA ASN A 201 -2.95 -1.70 -18.09
C ASN A 201 -4.28 -1.24 -18.70
N THR A 202 -4.26 -0.22 -19.55
CA THR A 202 -5.48 0.28 -20.21
C THR A 202 -6.29 -0.84 -20.87
N GLU A 203 -5.62 -1.84 -21.46
CA GLU A 203 -6.27 -2.98 -22.12
C GLU A 203 -7.24 -3.75 -21.21
N VAL A 204 -6.96 -3.85 -19.90
CA VAL A 204 -7.79 -4.62 -18.97
C VAL A 204 -9.04 -3.88 -18.51
N ILE A 205 -9.11 -2.56 -18.71
CA ILE A 205 -10.23 -1.73 -18.25
C ILE A 205 -11.02 -1.07 -19.38
N ARG A 206 -10.59 -1.18 -20.64
CA ARG A 206 -11.30 -0.62 -21.80
C ARG A 206 -12.69 -1.24 -21.95
N GLU A 207 -13.65 -0.39 -22.32
CA GLU A 207 -15.07 -0.72 -22.52
C GLU A 207 -15.28 -1.92 -23.46
N GLU A 208 -14.45 -2.00 -24.50
CA GLU A 208 -14.49 -3.00 -25.57
C GLU A 208 -14.09 -4.41 -25.10
N TYR A 209 -13.38 -4.50 -23.96
CA TYR A 209 -12.87 -5.74 -23.38
C TYR A 209 -13.49 -6.03 -22.01
N LEU A 210 -14.59 -5.36 -21.66
CA LEU A 210 -15.37 -5.60 -20.44
C LEU A 210 -16.12 -6.94 -20.48
N TYR A 211 -15.40 -8.04 -20.66
CA TYR A 211 -15.82 -9.36 -20.21
C TYR A 211 -15.39 -9.53 -18.76
N ASN A 212 -16.23 -9.10 -17.80
CA ASN A 212 -16.25 -9.48 -16.37
C ASN A 212 -14.93 -9.54 -15.56
N LYS A 213 -13.75 -9.23 -16.11
CA LYS A 213 -12.44 -9.43 -15.49
C LYS A 213 -11.80 -8.14 -14.98
N SER A 214 -12.19 -6.99 -15.54
CA SER A 214 -11.56 -5.69 -15.25
C SER A 214 -11.64 -5.29 -13.78
N TYR A 215 -12.78 -5.53 -13.12
CA TYR A 215 -12.97 -5.14 -11.73
C TYR A 215 -12.24 -6.05 -10.73
N TYR A 216 -11.97 -7.31 -11.10
CA TYR A 216 -11.14 -8.19 -10.29
C TYR A 216 -9.70 -7.72 -10.28
N THR A 217 -9.19 -7.22 -11.40
CA THR A 217 -7.81 -6.74 -11.49
C THR A 217 -7.55 -5.64 -10.47
N LEU A 218 -8.37 -4.58 -10.43
CA LEU A 218 -8.19 -3.53 -9.42
C LEU A 218 -8.40 -4.06 -7.99
N THR A 219 -9.36 -4.96 -7.78
CA THR A 219 -9.59 -5.58 -6.46
C THR A 219 -8.36 -6.35 -5.97
N HIS A 220 -7.75 -7.14 -6.85
CA HIS A 220 -6.55 -7.94 -6.61
C HIS A 220 -5.36 -7.03 -6.27
N GLU A 221 -5.09 -6.03 -7.10
CA GLU A 221 -4.02 -5.07 -6.86
C GLU A 221 -4.24 -4.26 -5.58
N MET A 222 -5.50 -3.93 -5.25
CA MET A 222 -5.82 -3.28 -3.99
C MET A 222 -5.56 -4.21 -2.79
N GLY A 223 -5.72 -5.53 -2.95
CA GLY A 223 -5.30 -6.53 -1.97
C GLY A 223 -3.80 -6.47 -1.71
N HIS A 224 -2.97 -6.45 -2.76
CA HIS A 224 -1.52 -6.23 -2.64
C HIS A 224 -1.20 -4.88 -2.00
N TYR A 225 -1.90 -3.80 -2.38
CA TYR A 225 -1.77 -2.49 -1.75
C TYR A 225 -2.17 -2.49 -0.27
N PHE A 226 -2.86 -3.52 0.22
CA PHE A 226 -3.12 -3.71 1.66
C PHE A 226 -2.41 -4.92 2.26
N GLY A 227 -1.34 -5.42 1.61
CA GLY A 227 -0.41 -6.37 2.20
C GLY A 227 -0.82 -7.84 2.09
N LEU A 228 -1.72 -8.15 1.15
CA LEU A 228 -2.01 -9.52 0.75
C LEU A 228 -0.98 -10.01 -0.26
N PHE A 229 -0.69 -11.31 -0.20
CA PHE A 229 0.11 -12.03 -1.18
C PHE A 229 -0.82 -12.91 -2.02
N HIS A 230 -0.29 -13.48 -3.09
CA HIS A 230 -1.02 -14.51 -3.83
C HIS A 230 -1.24 -15.73 -2.94
N VAL A 231 -2.42 -16.35 -3.03
CA VAL A 231 -2.76 -17.62 -2.34
C VAL A 231 -2.04 -18.85 -2.94
N PHE A 232 -1.17 -18.61 -3.91
CA PHE A 232 -0.35 -19.62 -4.57
C PHE A 232 1.11 -19.18 -4.55
N ASN A 233 2.01 -20.13 -4.78
CA ASN A 233 3.40 -19.85 -5.13
C ASN A 233 3.80 -20.51 -6.45
N ASP A 234 4.98 -20.18 -6.98
CA ASP A 234 5.41 -20.70 -8.28
C ASP A 234 6.27 -21.97 -8.19
N ASN A 235 6.83 -22.33 -7.02
CA ASN A 235 7.99 -23.23 -6.99
C ASN A 235 7.86 -24.54 -6.18
N ASP A 236 7.17 -24.61 -5.04
CA ASP A 236 7.28 -25.82 -4.19
C ASP A 236 6.36 -25.89 -2.96
N CYS A 237 5.26 -25.12 -2.88
CA CYS A 237 4.40 -25.13 -1.68
C CYS A 237 5.10 -24.72 -0.36
N VAL A 238 6.31 -24.15 -0.41
CA VAL A 238 7.06 -23.76 0.79
C VAL A 238 6.70 -22.35 1.26
N GLU A 239 6.65 -21.39 0.34
CA GLU A 239 6.27 -20.01 0.66
C GLU A 239 4.75 -19.87 0.71
N ASP A 240 4.22 -19.30 1.79
CA ASP A 240 2.79 -19.12 2.04
C ASP A 240 2.35 -17.65 1.91
N ASP A 241 1.06 -17.39 1.83
CA ASP A 241 0.47 -16.05 1.72
C ASP A 241 0.31 -15.33 3.08
N TYR A 242 0.72 -16.02 4.15
CA TYR A 242 0.65 -15.60 5.55
C TYR A 242 -0.78 -15.45 6.09
N CYS A 243 -1.75 -16.18 5.51
CA CYS A 243 -3.13 -16.28 5.95
C CYS A 243 -3.50 -17.76 6.20
N GLU A 244 -3.53 -18.19 7.46
CA GLU A 244 -3.81 -19.59 7.82
C GLU A 244 -5.20 -20.13 7.36
N ASP A 245 -6.12 -19.25 6.95
CA ASP A 245 -7.47 -19.58 6.52
C ASP A 245 -7.64 -19.59 4.98
N THR A 246 -6.55 -19.43 4.23
CA THR A 246 -6.50 -19.68 2.78
C THR A 246 -5.97 -21.07 2.51
N TYR A 247 -6.42 -21.66 1.40
CA TYR A 247 -5.78 -22.86 0.89
C TYR A 247 -4.58 -22.46 0.07
N HIS A 248 -3.45 -23.11 0.33
CA HIS A 248 -2.22 -22.91 -0.43
C HIS A 248 -2.05 -23.91 -1.57
N TYR A 249 -1.57 -23.45 -2.73
CA TYR A 249 -1.33 -24.28 -3.91
C TYR A 249 -0.17 -23.78 -4.79
N ASN A 250 0.36 -24.68 -5.62
CA ASN A 250 1.43 -24.35 -6.56
C ASN A 250 0.85 -23.98 -7.93
N ARG A 251 1.15 -22.76 -8.39
CA ARG A 251 0.71 -22.25 -9.69
C ARG A 251 1.27 -23.00 -10.89
N SER A 252 2.49 -23.50 -10.79
CA SER A 252 3.09 -24.35 -11.83
C SER A 252 2.30 -25.65 -12.06
N LEU A 253 1.39 -26.01 -11.16
CA LEU A 253 0.49 -27.16 -11.28
C LEU A 253 -0.93 -26.78 -11.75
N TYR A 254 -1.15 -25.55 -12.25
CA TYR A 254 -2.45 -25.17 -12.78
C TYR A 254 -2.85 -26.07 -13.94
N ASP A 255 -3.90 -26.84 -13.74
CA ASP A 255 -4.52 -27.61 -14.80
C ASP A 255 -5.64 -26.80 -15.45
N TYR A 256 -5.32 -26.18 -16.57
CA TYR A 256 -6.29 -25.42 -17.37
C TYR A 256 -7.48 -26.26 -17.86
N SER A 257 -7.36 -27.59 -17.92
CA SER A 257 -8.48 -28.47 -18.25
C SER A 257 -9.50 -28.57 -17.12
N MET A 258 -9.09 -28.31 -15.87
CA MET A 258 -9.94 -28.33 -14.68
C MET A 258 -10.58 -26.97 -14.37
N GLN A 259 -10.28 -25.93 -15.16
CA GLN A 259 -10.80 -24.56 -15.06
C GLN A 259 -10.66 -23.97 -13.65
N TYR A 260 -11.76 -23.89 -12.90
CA TYR A 260 -11.90 -23.24 -11.60
C TYR A 260 -11.42 -24.08 -10.43
N LYS A 261 -10.71 -25.19 -10.65
CA LYS A 261 -10.24 -26.06 -9.57
C LYS A 261 -8.75 -25.92 -9.32
N ARG A 262 -8.34 -26.17 -8.08
CA ARG A 262 -6.94 -26.18 -7.63
C ARG A 262 -6.68 -27.44 -6.81
N LEU A 263 -5.54 -28.08 -7.05
CA LEU A 263 -4.99 -29.08 -6.15
C LEU A 263 -4.13 -28.36 -5.12
N THR A 264 -4.56 -28.39 -3.85
CA THR A 264 -3.82 -27.77 -2.75
C THR A 264 -2.54 -28.54 -2.47
N CYS A 265 -1.61 -27.88 -1.78
CA CYS A 265 -0.38 -28.50 -1.30
C CYS A 265 -0.63 -29.66 -0.31
N SER A 266 -1.80 -29.68 0.32
CA SER A 266 -2.28 -30.80 1.16
C SER A 266 -2.96 -31.93 0.38
N GLY A 267 -3.05 -31.83 -0.95
CA GLY A 267 -3.66 -32.83 -1.82
C GLY A 267 -5.18 -32.74 -1.92
N LEU A 268 -5.81 -31.66 -1.45
CA LEU A 268 -7.25 -31.44 -1.58
C LEU A 268 -7.57 -30.78 -2.92
N LEU A 269 -8.65 -31.24 -3.56
CA LEU A 269 -9.17 -30.57 -4.74
C LEU A 269 -10.25 -29.57 -4.33
N ILE A 270 -10.01 -28.29 -4.58
CA ILE A 270 -10.89 -27.18 -4.19
C ILE A 270 -11.33 -26.37 -5.42
N TYR A 271 -12.31 -25.48 -5.25
CA TYR A 271 -12.60 -24.43 -6.22
C TYR A 271 -11.82 -23.16 -5.88
N ALA A 272 -11.16 -22.56 -6.87
CA ALA A 272 -10.53 -21.25 -6.79
C ALA A 272 -11.60 -20.16 -6.72
N ASP A 273 -11.66 -19.44 -5.62
CA ASP A 273 -12.65 -18.38 -5.37
C ASP A 273 -12.05 -17.11 -4.74
N ASN A 274 -10.78 -17.13 -4.32
CA ASN A 274 -10.12 -16.00 -3.68
C ASN A 274 -9.73 -14.92 -4.69
N PHE A 275 -9.92 -13.64 -4.34
CA PHE A 275 -9.50 -12.52 -5.19
C PHE A 275 -7.99 -12.45 -5.43
N MET A 276 -7.17 -13.06 -4.57
CA MET A 276 -5.71 -13.11 -4.69
C MET A 276 -5.20 -14.30 -5.52
N ASP A 277 -6.09 -15.05 -6.18
CA ASP A 277 -5.72 -16.06 -7.19
C ASP A 277 -5.68 -15.44 -8.60
N TYR A 278 -5.05 -16.13 -9.53
CA TYR A 278 -5.03 -15.87 -10.96
C TYR A 278 -5.88 -16.86 -11.75
N ASP A 279 -6.09 -16.57 -13.03
CA ASP A 279 -6.47 -17.50 -14.11
C ASP A 279 -7.60 -18.50 -13.79
N TYR A 280 -8.81 -18.31 -14.33
CA TYR A 280 -9.95 -19.21 -14.07
C TYR A 280 -10.23 -19.36 -12.57
N CYS A 281 -10.48 -18.25 -11.90
CA CYS A 281 -10.93 -18.19 -10.50
C CYS A 281 -12.32 -17.54 -10.48
N TYR A 282 -13.18 -17.96 -9.54
CA TYR A 282 -14.48 -17.33 -9.36
C TYR A 282 -14.38 -15.91 -8.76
N ASN A 283 -13.27 -15.58 -8.09
CA ASN A 283 -12.93 -14.25 -7.58
C ASN A 283 -14.10 -13.57 -6.84
N TYR A 284 -14.57 -14.14 -5.72
CA TYR A 284 -15.69 -13.52 -4.97
C TYR A 284 -15.46 -13.43 -3.46
N LYS A 285 -14.31 -13.87 -2.94
CA LYS A 285 -14.03 -13.81 -1.50
C LYS A 285 -12.63 -13.35 -1.13
N PHE A 286 -12.56 -12.60 -0.04
CA PHE A 286 -11.43 -12.51 0.86
C PHE A 286 -11.74 -13.34 2.12
N THR A 287 -10.72 -13.67 2.90
CA THR A 287 -10.85 -14.42 4.15
C THR A 287 -10.73 -13.53 5.40
N GLN A 288 -10.92 -14.10 6.60
CA GLN A 288 -10.81 -13.38 7.86
C GLN A 288 -9.37 -12.93 8.12
N ASN A 289 -8.38 -13.79 7.89
CA ASN A 289 -6.97 -13.39 8.07
C ASN A 289 -6.55 -12.35 7.03
N GLN A 290 -7.06 -12.43 5.79
CA GLN A 290 -6.85 -11.38 4.78
C GLN A 290 -7.46 -10.05 5.22
N TYR A 291 -8.65 -10.05 5.82
CA TYR A 291 -9.23 -8.86 6.46
C TYR A 291 -8.30 -8.27 7.52
N GLU A 292 -7.83 -9.08 8.47
CA GLU A 292 -6.98 -8.63 9.57
C GLU A 292 -5.66 -8.01 9.08
N ARG A 293 -5.02 -8.62 8.07
CA ARG A 293 -3.83 -8.07 7.43
C ARG A 293 -4.09 -6.73 6.77
N MET A 294 -5.14 -6.63 5.96
CA MET A 294 -5.49 -5.37 5.28
C MET A 294 -5.82 -4.26 6.27
N ARG A 295 -6.54 -4.58 7.34
CA ARG A 295 -6.85 -3.64 8.43
C ARG A 295 -5.61 -3.18 9.16
N ASN A 296 -4.68 -4.08 9.45
CA ASN A 296 -3.41 -3.73 10.08
C ASN A 296 -2.61 -2.76 9.20
N VAL A 297 -2.49 -3.02 7.88
CA VAL A 297 -1.82 -2.11 6.95
C VAL A 297 -2.52 -0.74 6.93
N ALA A 298 -3.83 -0.71 6.74
CA ALA A 298 -4.61 0.53 6.70
C ALA A 298 -4.56 1.35 8.00
N ALA A 299 -4.17 0.72 9.12
CA ALA A 299 -4.08 1.35 10.42
C ALA A 299 -2.69 1.86 10.78
N PHE A 300 -1.67 1.07 10.44
CA PHE A 300 -0.35 1.13 11.08
C PHE A 300 0.82 1.12 10.10
N SER A 301 0.60 0.77 8.82
CA SER A 301 1.69 0.75 7.85
C SER A 301 2.25 2.15 7.62
N PRO A 302 3.58 2.33 7.58
CA PRO A 302 4.17 3.58 7.12
C PRO A 302 3.66 3.97 5.73
N TYR A 303 3.49 5.26 5.47
CA TYR A 303 2.86 5.84 4.27
C TYR A 303 1.34 5.59 4.11
N ARG A 304 0.81 4.44 4.54
CA ARG A 304 -0.60 4.07 4.28
C ARG A 304 -1.52 4.25 5.48
N GLY A 305 -1.04 4.04 6.70
CA GLY A 305 -1.82 4.15 7.94
C GLY A 305 -2.36 5.56 8.20
N ILE A 306 -1.74 6.58 7.60
CA ILE A 306 -2.17 7.98 7.68
C ILE A 306 -3.39 8.27 6.78
N LEU A 307 -3.65 7.46 5.74
CA LEU A 307 -4.73 7.68 4.77
C LEU A 307 -6.12 7.70 5.42
N ARG A 308 -6.30 7.05 6.57
CA ARG A 308 -7.56 7.07 7.33
C ARG A 308 -7.94 8.45 7.88
N PHE A 309 -6.98 9.38 7.97
CA PHE A 309 -7.23 10.76 8.39
C PHE A 309 -7.47 11.71 7.22
N SER A 310 -7.34 11.21 5.99
CA SER A 310 -7.54 11.99 4.79
C SER A 310 -9.00 12.39 4.69
N LYS A 311 -9.27 13.67 4.97
CA LYS A 311 -10.62 14.22 4.85
C LYS A 311 -11.01 14.29 3.38
N SER A 312 -11.94 13.43 2.96
CA SER A 312 -12.89 13.80 1.90
C SER A 312 -13.66 15.01 2.44
N LYS A 313 -13.34 16.23 2.00
CA LYS A 313 -14.17 17.42 2.32
C LYS A 313 -15.52 17.26 1.62
N SER A 314 -16.41 16.44 2.17
CA SER A 314 -17.83 16.50 1.86
C SER A 314 -18.34 17.88 2.32
N ASN A 315 -18.45 18.82 1.38
CA ASN A 315 -19.16 20.07 1.62
C ASN A 315 -20.68 19.78 1.62
N ASN A 316 -21.15 19.07 2.63
CA ASN A 316 -22.56 19.09 3.04
C ASN A 316 -22.68 19.82 4.38
N LYS A 317 -22.39 21.12 4.37
CA LYS A 317 -23.04 22.03 5.31
C LYS A 317 -24.41 22.38 4.75
N THR A 318 -25.37 21.47 4.89
CA THR A 318 -26.77 21.90 4.99
C THR A 318 -26.86 22.75 6.25
N LYS A 319 -26.80 24.08 6.08
CA LYS A 319 -27.29 24.99 7.11
C LYS A 319 -28.75 24.58 7.36
N LYS A 320 -29.01 23.94 8.49
CA LYS A 320 -30.36 23.87 9.06
C LYS A 320 -30.81 25.32 9.24
N ILE A 321 -31.61 25.81 8.30
CA ILE A 321 -32.40 27.01 8.52
C ILE A 321 -33.43 26.59 9.57
N ILE A 322 -33.19 27.00 10.82
CA ILE A 322 -34.21 26.91 11.86
C ILE A 322 -35.23 28.01 11.50
N PRO A 323 -36.48 27.67 11.16
CA PRO A 323 -37.49 28.70 10.94
C PRO A 323 -37.70 29.48 12.25
N LYS A 324 -37.67 30.80 12.12
CA LYS A 324 -37.96 31.73 13.22
C LYS A 324 -39.41 31.49 13.67
N PRO A 325 -39.72 31.38 14.97
CA PRO A 325 -41.10 31.22 15.41
C PRO A 325 -41.91 32.47 15.03
N GLU A 326 -43.02 32.25 14.34
CA GLU A 326 -44.03 33.28 14.10
C GLU A 326 -44.63 33.69 15.45
N ILE A 327 -44.55 35.00 15.74
CA ILE A 327 -45.27 35.61 16.85
C ILE A 327 -46.71 35.74 16.36
N ILE A 328 -47.58 34.90 16.88
CA ILE A 328 -49.02 35.08 16.76
C ILE A 328 -49.38 36.26 17.68
N ILE A 329 -49.84 37.36 17.08
CA ILE A 329 -50.42 38.51 17.79
C ILE A 329 -51.86 38.19 18.13
#